data_AF-A0A8D8REQ0-F1
#
_entry.id   AF-A0A8D8REQ0-F1
#
_cell.length_a   1.000
_cell.length_b   1.000
_cell.length_c   1.000
_cell.angle_alpha   90.00
_cell.angle_beta   90.00
_cell.angle_gamma   90.00
#
_symmetry.space_group_name_H-M   'P 1'
#
loop_
_entity.id
_entity.type
_entity.pdbx_description
1 polymer ?
#
loop_
_entity_poly.entity_id
_entity_poly.type
_entity_poly.pdbx_seq_one_letter_code
_entity_poly.pdbx_strand_id
1 'polypeptide(L)'
;MSGEQVAMNHRRDDFSSGLYLGGIPTQVMHMINSPVTTGMTGCVSSLQIDGEERQVYKDAVDEKEVTECSSLACLSNPCFGSATCVEFGDTYNCHCPSG
;
A
#
# COMPACT_ATOMS: atom_id res chain seq x y z
N MET A 1 -10.26 8.02 46.83
CA MET A 1 -10.36 7.86 45.37
C MET A 1 -9.56 8.97 44.74
N SER A 2 -8.33 8.69 44.32
CA SER A 2 -7.51 9.63 43.56
C SER A 2 -7.15 8.90 42.27
N GLY A 3 -7.89 9.19 41.21
CA GLY A 3 -7.59 8.66 39.89
C GLY A 3 -6.51 9.52 39.26
N GLU A 4 -5.34 8.93 39.04
CA GLU A 4 -4.29 9.54 38.26
C GLU A 4 -4.71 9.49 36.79
N GLN A 5 -5.17 10.62 36.26
CA GLN A 5 -5.40 10.77 34.83
C GLN A 5 -4.11 11.27 34.20
N VAL A 6 -3.30 10.32 33.73
CA VAL A 6 -2.25 10.60 32.76
C VAL A 6 -2.96 10.89 31.43
N ALA A 7 -3.06 12.16 31.07
CA ALA A 7 -3.41 12.52 29.70
C ALA A 7 -2.29 11.99 28.80
N MET A 8 -2.57 10.91 28.08
CA MET A 8 -1.72 10.45 26.99
C MET A 8 -1.55 11.63 26.04
N ASN A 9 -0.33 12.18 26.00
CA ASN A 9 0.07 13.19 25.04
C ASN A 9 0.15 12.49 23.68
N HIS A 10 -1.01 12.24 23.07
CA HIS A 10 -1.03 11.97 21.65
C HIS A 10 -0.56 13.25 21.01
N ARG A 11 0.67 13.22 20.48
CA ARG A 11 1.21 14.29 19.66
C ARG A 11 0.09 14.69 18.71
N ARG A 12 -0.37 15.93 18.84
CA ARG A 12 -1.14 16.58 17.78
C ARG A 12 -0.19 16.59 16.58
N ASP A 13 -0.19 15.50 15.82
CA ASP A 13 0.31 15.55 14.47
C ASP A 13 -0.64 16.48 13.74
N ASP A 14 -0.06 17.58 13.31
CA ASP A 14 -0.69 18.60 12.50
C ASP A 14 -1.21 17.87 11.24
N PHE A 15 -2.52 17.61 11.18
CA PHE A 15 -3.20 17.02 10.00
C PHE A 15 -3.04 17.87 8.72
N SER A 16 -2.25 18.94 8.76
CA SER A 16 -1.96 19.86 7.67
C SER A 16 -1.00 19.30 6.61
N SER A 17 -0.34 18.14 6.82
CA SER A 17 0.62 17.59 5.84
C SER A 17 0.62 16.05 5.68
N GLY A 18 -0.55 15.41 5.74
CA GLY A 18 -0.66 13.97 5.41
C GLY A 18 -0.54 13.70 3.91
N LEU A 19 0.27 12.71 3.51
CA LEU A 19 0.31 12.19 2.15
C LEU A 19 -0.79 11.13 1.98
N TYR A 20 -1.71 11.37 1.05
CA TYR A 20 -2.75 10.41 0.68
C TYR A 20 -2.35 9.68 -0.60
N LEU A 21 -2.31 8.35 -0.54
CA LEU A 21 -2.02 7.48 -1.69
C LEU A 21 -3.28 6.72 -2.09
N GLY A 22 -3.58 6.67 -3.39
CA GLY A 22 -4.74 5.96 -3.92
C GLY A 22 -6.07 6.71 -3.83
N GLY A 23 -6.25 7.64 -2.89
CA GLY A 23 -7.47 8.45 -2.84
C GLY A 23 -7.55 9.31 -1.59
N ILE A 24 -8.52 10.23 -1.56
CA ILE A 24 -8.70 11.15 -0.45
C ILE A 24 -10.01 10.81 0.28
N PRO A 25 -10.03 10.74 1.63
CA PRO A 25 -11.24 10.49 2.39
C PRO A 25 -12.35 11.50 2.09
N THR A 26 -13.60 11.02 2.02
CA THR A 26 -14.77 11.86 1.74
C THR A 26 -14.97 12.97 2.78
N GLN A 27 -14.52 12.75 4.02
CA GLN A 27 -14.62 13.72 5.11
C GLN A 27 -13.81 14.99 4.83
N VAL A 28 -12.66 14.86 4.15
CA VAL A 28 -11.80 16.02 3.83
C VAL A 28 -12.03 16.55 2.43
N MET A 29 -12.76 15.81 1.58
CA MET A 29 -13.02 16.16 0.19
C MET A 29 -13.73 17.51 0.00
N HIS A 30 -14.59 17.90 0.95
CA HIS A 30 -15.24 19.22 0.93
C HIS A 30 -14.30 20.39 1.25
N MET A 31 -13.12 20.12 1.81
CA MET A 31 -12.14 21.14 2.20
C MET A 31 -11.08 21.38 1.12
N ILE A 32 -11.07 20.58 0.05
CA ILE A 32 -10.08 20.66 -1.04
C ILE A 32 -10.78 20.93 -2.37
N ASN A 33 -10.32 21.96 -3.07
CA ASN A 33 -10.74 22.27 -4.44
C ASN A 33 -9.93 21.44 -5.44
N SER A 34 -10.10 20.11 -5.41
CA SER A 34 -9.46 19.20 -6.36
C SER A 34 -10.44 18.75 -7.44
N PRO A 35 -10.03 18.71 -8.73
CA PRO A 35 -10.84 18.11 -9.79
C PRO A 35 -10.92 16.58 -9.71
N VAL A 36 -10.13 15.95 -8.83
CA VAL A 36 -10.10 14.50 -8.64
C VAL A 36 -11.27 14.07 -7.76
N THR A 37 -12.30 13.51 -8.38
CA THR A 37 -13.52 13.03 -7.71
C THR A 37 -13.49 11.54 -7.38
N THR A 38 -12.57 10.79 -7.99
CA THR A 38 -12.42 9.34 -7.82
C THR A 38 -10.99 9.01 -7.43
N GLY A 39 -10.83 8.03 -6.54
CA GLY A 39 -9.52 7.45 -6.25
C GLY A 39 -8.99 6.60 -7.41
N MET A 40 -7.75 6.15 -7.25
CA MET A 40 -7.08 5.16 -8.07
C MET A 40 -7.37 3.76 -7.54
N THR A 41 -7.72 2.84 -8.45
CA THR A 41 -7.83 1.41 -8.17
C THR A 41 -6.77 0.68 -8.99
N GLY A 42 -5.88 -0.02 -8.32
CA GLY A 42 -4.76 -0.72 -8.96
C GLY A 42 -3.65 -1.02 -7.96
N CYS A 43 -2.50 -1.43 -8.50
CA CYS A 43 -1.32 -1.76 -7.72
C CYS A 43 -0.33 -0.61 -7.67
N VAL A 44 0.25 -0.38 -6.49
CA VAL A 44 1.35 0.57 -6.29
C VAL A 44 2.54 -0.19 -5.72
N SER A 45 3.69 0.00 -6.34
CA SER A 45 4.97 -0.55 -5.89
C SER A 45 6.06 0.52 -6.01
N SER A 46 7.20 0.31 -5.34
CA SER A 46 8.38 1.20 -5.45
C SER A 46 8.10 2.66 -5.07
N LEU A 47 7.39 2.89 -3.96
CA LEU A 47 7.13 4.24 -3.46
C LEU A 47 8.42 4.86 -2.92
N GLN A 48 8.79 6.03 -3.44
CA GLN A 48 9.95 6.79 -3.00
C GLN A 48 9.53 8.21 -2.58
N ILE A 49 9.89 8.61 -1.36
CA ILE A 49 9.64 9.95 -0.81
C ILE A 49 10.99 10.51 -0.41
N ASP A 50 11.33 11.69 -0.94
CA ASP A 50 12.61 12.37 -0.69
C ASP A 50 13.86 11.50 -0.98
N GLY A 51 13.75 10.56 -1.94
CA GLY A 51 14.83 9.64 -2.30
C GLY A 51 14.93 8.38 -1.42
N GLU A 52 14.12 8.27 -0.37
CA GLU A 52 14.03 7.07 0.46
C GLU A 52 12.89 6.17 0.00
N GLU A 53 13.17 4.88 -0.14
CA GLU A 53 12.15 3.87 -0.41
C GLU A 53 11.27 3.70 0.84
N ARG A 54 9.95 3.85 0.68
CA ARG A 54 8.96 3.73 1.75
C ARG A 54 8.05 2.54 1.49
N GLN A 55 7.76 1.80 2.56
CA GLN A 55 6.91 0.62 2.48
C GLN A 55 5.46 1.03 2.61
N VAL A 56 4.71 1.00 1.51
CA VAL A 56 3.29 1.42 1.43
C VAL A 56 2.45 0.84 2.57
N TYR A 57 2.65 -0.43 2.91
CA TYR A 57 1.86 -1.10 3.95
C TYR A 57 2.39 -0.85 5.38
N LYS A 58 3.70 -0.74 5.58
CA LYS A 58 4.27 -0.62 6.93
C LYS A 58 4.32 0.81 7.45
N ASP A 59 4.50 1.78 6.54
CA ASP A 59 4.62 3.19 6.89
C ASP A 59 3.26 3.90 6.90
N ALA A 60 2.17 3.20 6.56
CA ALA A 60 0.83 3.74 6.56
C ALA A 60 0.34 4.03 7.99
N VAL A 61 -0.23 5.23 8.18
CA VAL A 61 -0.87 5.65 9.43
C VAL A 61 -2.35 5.24 9.45
N ASP A 62 -2.99 5.25 8.28
CA ASP A 62 -4.38 4.85 8.08
C ASP A 62 -4.51 4.13 6.73
N GLU A 63 -5.40 3.14 6.68
CA GLU A 63 -5.58 2.26 5.54
C GLU A 63 -7.06 1.97 5.30
N LYS A 64 -7.46 1.98 4.02
CA LYS A 64 -8.81 1.62 3.62
C LYS A 64 -8.76 0.77 2.36
N GLU A 65 -9.23 -0.47 2.49
CA GLU A 65 -9.33 -1.43 1.37
C GLU A 65 -8.00 -1.67 0.64
N VAL A 66 -6.88 -1.59 1.37
CA VAL A 66 -5.54 -1.90 0.86
C VAL A 66 -5.28 -3.39 1.01
N THR A 67 -4.99 -4.06 -0.09
CA THR A 67 -4.62 -5.48 -0.12
C THR A 67 -3.28 -5.64 -0.82
N GLU A 68 -2.56 -6.71 -0.49
CA GLU A 68 -1.36 -7.07 -1.25
C GLU A 68 -1.74 -7.35 -2.71
N CYS A 69 -0.91 -6.85 -3.63
CA CYS A 69 -1.04 -7.17 -5.04
C CYS A 69 -0.57 -8.59 -5.30
N SER A 70 -1.49 -9.54 -5.20
CA SER A 70 -1.29 -10.90 -5.67
C SER A 70 -1.16 -10.89 -7.19
N SER A 71 -0.03 -11.35 -7.72
CA SER A 71 0.19 -11.32 -9.15
C SER A 71 -0.43 -12.56 -9.78
N LEU A 72 -1.37 -12.38 -10.69
CA LEU A 72 -2.00 -13.53 -11.35
C LEU A 72 -1.09 -14.13 -12.46
N ALA A 73 0.22 -13.82 -12.42
CA ALA A 73 1.18 -14.18 -13.43
C ALA A 73 1.32 -15.71 -13.55
N CYS A 74 1.37 -16.41 -12.42
CA CYS A 74 1.44 -17.87 -12.41
C CYS A 74 0.10 -18.57 -12.67
N LEU A 75 -1.03 -17.87 -12.57
CA LEU A 75 -2.37 -18.47 -12.81
C LEU A 75 -2.51 -19.00 -14.24
N SER A 76 -1.81 -18.39 -15.19
CA SER A 76 -1.83 -18.78 -16.61
C SER A 76 -1.00 -20.04 -16.92
N ASN A 77 -0.33 -20.64 -15.93
CA ASN A 77 0.66 -21.71 -16.10
C ASN A 77 1.67 -21.40 -17.23
N PRO A 78 2.44 -20.31 -17.14
CA PRO A 78 3.33 -19.89 -18.22
C PRO A 78 4.62 -20.71 -18.33
N CYS A 79 4.96 -21.51 -17.30
CA CYS A 79 6.17 -22.33 -17.28
C CYS A 79 5.96 -23.68 -17.99
N PHE A 80 6.95 -24.12 -18.76
CA PHE A 80 6.91 -25.39 -19.49
C PHE A 80 7.50 -26.55 -18.69
N GLY A 81 6.98 -27.76 -18.93
CA GLY A 81 7.50 -29.00 -18.36
C GLY A 81 7.26 -29.12 -16.85
N SER A 82 8.28 -29.56 -16.11
CA SER A 82 8.24 -29.72 -14.64
C SER A 82 8.80 -28.49 -13.89
N ALA A 83 8.91 -27.34 -14.54
CA ALA A 83 9.36 -26.11 -13.90
C ALA A 83 8.30 -25.56 -12.92
N THR A 84 8.74 -25.08 -11.77
CA THR A 84 7.88 -24.44 -10.76
C THR A 84 7.75 -22.96 -11.06
N CYS A 85 6.52 -22.47 -11.23
CA CYS A 85 6.24 -21.04 -11.38
C CYS A 85 6.28 -20.34 -10.01
N VAL A 86 6.98 -19.22 -9.93
CA VAL A 86 7.04 -18.36 -8.75
C VAL A 86 6.70 -16.94 -9.17
N GLU A 87 5.71 -16.35 -8.49
CA GLU A 87 5.29 -14.97 -8.70
C GLU A 87 6.41 -13.99 -8.28
N PHE A 88 6.66 -12.96 -9.09
CA PHE A 88 7.68 -11.95 -8.85
C PHE A 88 7.18 -10.56 -9.23
N GLY A 89 6.63 -9.82 -8.27
CA GLY A 89 5.92 -8.57 -8.54
C GLY A 89 4.82 -8.82 -9.59
N ASP A 90 4.72 -7.99 -10.61
CA ASP A 90 3.76 -8.17 -11.72
C ASP A 90 4.18 -9.24 -12.77
N THR A 91 5.26 -9.99 -12.50
CA THR A 91 5.85 -10.97 -13.43
C THR A 91 5.96 -12.35 -12.79
N TYR A 92 6.52 -13.31 -13.52
CA TYR A 92 6.77 -14.67 -13.05
C TYR A 92 8.20 -15.11 -13.36
N ASN A 93 8.74 -15.97 -12.50
CA ASN A 93 9.98 -16.71 -12.72
C ASN A 93 9.68 -18.20 -12.79
N CYS A 94 10.37 -18.92 -13.66
CA CYS A 94 10.29 -20.38 -13.76
C CYS A 94 11.55 -21.01 -13.18
N HIS A 95 11.40 -21.80 -12.11
CA HIS A 95 12.48 -22.59 -11.54
C HIS A 95 12.45 -24.01 -12.09
N CYS A 96 13.46 -24.35 -12.88
CA CYS A 96 13.66 -25.72 -13.34
C CYS A 96 14.16 -26.60 -12.19
N PRO A 97 13.64 -27.83 -12.04
CA PRO A 97 14.21 -28.79 -11.12
C PRO A 97 15.66 -29.11 -11.54
N SER A 98 16.54 -29.36 -10.57
CA SER A 98 17.88 -29.88 -10.83
C SER A 98 17.73 -31.26 -11.48
N GLY A 99 18.26 -31.40 -12.69
CA GLY A 99 18.19 -32.63 -13.49
C GLY A 99 18.97 -33.80 -12.91
#